data_AF-A0A973Q6K3-F1
#
_entry.id   AF-A0A973Q6K3-F1
#
_cell.length_a   1.000
_cell.length_b   1.000
_cell.length_c   1.000
_cell.angle_alpha   90.00
_cell.angle_beta   90.00
_cell.angle_gamma   90.00
#
_symmetry.space_group_name_H-M   'P 1'
#
loop_
_entity.id
_entity.type
_entity.pdbx_description
1 polymer ?
#
loop_
_entity_poly.entity_id
_entity_poly.type
_entity_poly.pdbx_seq_one_letter_code
_entity_poly.pdbx_strand_id
1 'polypeptide(L)'
;MSSRRPTRPMAVLGAAAAAVLMGALAVPQPASADSMRTFSVALSCSEGLPYGMSVDNGSGWYYPDGSSYASGGVKYFTVSIPASATALAINTGFCENQTVTPYWEGYRYSITPGTSTISANGYCNDMYVYPGPFVRYCSLSSLTYS
;
A
#
# COMPACT_ATOMS: atom_id res chain seq x y z
N MET A 1 -58.38 38.75 -25.59
CA MET A 1 -58.30 38.46 -27.03
C MET A 1 -57.12 39.21 -27.62
N SER A 2 -56.20 38.46 -28.25
CA SER A 2 -55.35 38.81 -29.41
C SER A 2 -54.70 40.20 -29.54
N SER A 3 -53.37 40.22 -29.75
CA SER A 3 -52.72 40.73 -31.01
C SER A 3 -51.22 41.01 -30.76
N ARG A 4 -50.30 40.12 -31.18
CA ARG A 4 -49.44 40.16 -32.39
C ARG A 4 -48.50 41.39 -32.55
N ARG A 5 -47.19 41.11 -32.37
CA ARG A 5 -45.99 41.39 -33.25
C ARG A 5 -45.72 42.85 -33.72
N PRO A 6 -44.59 43.12 -34.39
CA PRO A 6 -43.16 42.88 -34.12
C PRO A 6 -42.34 44.20 -34.17
N THR A 7 -41.05 44.21 -33.82
CA THR A 7 -40.10 45.21 -34.36
C THR A 7 -38.66 44.71 -34.24
N ARG A 8 -37.98 44.60 -35.39
CA ARG A 8 -36.52 44.59 -35.56
C ARG A 8 -36.20 45.78 -36.47
N PRO A 9 -35.06 46.47 -36.29
CA PRO A 9 -33.95 46.28 -37.24
C PRO A 9 -32.54 46.38 -36.61
N MET A 10 -31.61 45.53 -37.07
CA MET A 10 -30.34 45.84 -37.80
C MET A 10 -29.27 46.59 -37.00
N ALA A 11 -28.15 45.92 -36.67
CA ALA A 11 -26.86 45.89 -37.39
C ALA A 11 -25.87 46.87 -36.71
N VAL A 12 -24.63 46.52 -36.37
CA VAL A 12 -23.53 46.34 -37.32
C VAL A 12 -22.37 45.57 -36.66
N LEU A 13 -21.73 44.78 -37.51
CA LEU A 13 -20.42 44.13 -37.49
C LEU A 13 -19.40 44.55 -36.42
N GLY A 14 -18.79 43.52 -35.81
CA GLY A 14 -17.41 43.55 -35.32
C GLY A 14 -16.82 42.14 -35.50
N ALA A 15 -16.17 41.92 -36.63
CA ALA A 15 -15.47 40.67 -36.92
C ALA A 15 -14.13 40.64 -36.18
N ALA A 16 -13.78 39.51 -35.56
CA ALA A 16 -12.61 38.70 -35.92
C ALA A 16 -12.14 37.81 -34.75
N ALA A 17 -12.04 36.51 -35.07
CA ALA A 17 -11.00 35.57 -34.65
C ALA A 17 -10.83 35.19 -33.16
N ALA A 18 -11.22 33.95 -32.83
CA ALA A 18 -10.35 32.95 -32.19
C ALA A 18 -11.09 31.60 -32.24
N ALA A 19 -10.76 30.75 -33.21
CA ALA A 19 -9.87 29.60 -33.03
C ALA A 19 -10.47 28.49 -32.14
N VAL A 20 -11.13 27.54 -32.82
CA VAL A 20 -11.19 26.10 -32.55
C VAL A 20 -10.77 25.67 -31.12
N LEU A 21 -11.70 25.64 -30.17
CA LEU A 21 -11.60 24.72 -29.04
C LEU A 21 -12.20 23.38 -29.47
N MET A 22 -11.43 22.60 -30.23
CA MET A 22 -11.68 21.16 -30.34
C MET A 22 -10.77 20.43 -29.36
N GLY A 23 -11.42 19.78 -28.38
CA GLY A 23 -11.02 18.45 -27.93
C GLY A 23 -9.65 18.30 -27.30
N ALA A 24 -9.48 18.81 -26.09
CA ALA A 24 -8.73 18.04 -25.10
C ALA A 24 -9.76 17.26 -24.28
N LEU A 25 -10.19 16.10 -24.79
CA LEU A 25 -10.67 15.06 -23.89
C LEU A 25 -9.51 14.84 -22.92
N ALA A 26 -9.68 15.27 -21.67
CA ALA A 26 -8.87 14.79 -20.58
C ALA A 26 -9.17 13.29 -20.48
N VAL A 27 -8.49 12.50 -21.30
CA VAL A 27 -8.50 11.05 -21.18
C VAL A 27 -7.91 10.81 -19.81
N PRO A 28 -8.67 10.24 -18.84
CA PRO A 28 -8.06 9.80 -17.60
C PRO A 28 -6.94 8.85 -18.03
N GLN A 29 -5.69 9.24 -17.79
CA GLN A 29 -4.59 8.31 -17.95
C GLN A 29 -4.97 7.11 -17.06
N PRO A 30 -4.97 5.87 -17.57
CA PRO A 30 -5.17 4.75 -16.69
C PRO A 30 -4.07 4.86 -15.63
N ALA A 31 -4.46 5.04 -14.38
CA ALA A 31 -3.57 4.72 -13.27
C ALA A 31 -3.07 3.31 -13.60
N SER A 32 -1.78 3.19 -13.91
CA SER A 32 -1.19 1.88 -14.19
C SER A 32 -1.47 1.06 -12.94
N ALA A 33 -2.43 0.15 -13.04
CA ALA A 33 -2.79 -0.70 -11.93
C ALA A 33 -1.55 -1.58 -11.73
N ASP A 34 -0.76 -1.23 -10.73
CA ASP A 34 0.43 -1.99 -10.41
C ASP A 34 -0.01 -3.43 -10.21
N SER A 35 0.62 -4.34 -10.95
CA SER A 35 0.29 -5.75 -10.80
C SER A 35 0.61 -6.15 -9.37
N MET A 36 -0.21 -7.01 -8.77
CA MET A 36 0.06 -7.50 -7.42
C MET A 36 0.88 -8.80 -7.50
N ARG A 37 1.73 -9.03 -6.50
CA ARG A 37 2.43 -10.30 -6.27
C ARG A 37 2.12 -10.83 -4.88
N THR A 38 2.22 -12.14 -4.73
CA THR A 38 2.04 -12.79 -3.43
C THR A 38 3.30 -12.66 -2.58
N PHE A 39 3.12 -12.29 -1.32
CA PHE A 39 4.12 -12.40 -0.28
C PHE A 39 3.61 -13.33 0.81
N SER A 40 4.27 -14.47 0.97
CA SER A 40 4.00 -15.46 2.00
C SER A 40 5.10 -15.43 3.05
N VAL A 41 4.73 -15.23 4.31
CA VAL A 41 5.70 -15.14 5.40
C VAL A 41 5.26 -15.94 6.62
N ALA A 42 6.17 -16.74 7.15
CA ALA A 42 6.02 -17.41 8.43
C ALA A 42 6.73 -16.58 9.51
N LEU A 43 5.97 -16.07 10.48
CA LEU A 43 6.48 -15.24 11.57
C LEU A 43 6.26 -15.93 12.91
N SER A 44 7.30 -15.93 13.75
CA SER A 44 7.20 -16.23 15.17
C SER A 44 7.50 -14.99 16.01
N CYS A 45 7.07 -15.00 17.26
CA CYS A 45 7.43 -13.99 18.26
C CYS A 45 8.25 -14.62 19.39
N SER A 46 8.98 -13.78 20.13
CA SER A 46 9.59 -14.16 21.42
C SER A 46 8.55 -14.71 22.39
N GLU A 47 7.42 -14.02 22.46
CA GLU A 47 6.29 -14.36 23.30
C GLU A 47 5.03 -14.43 22.43
N GLY A 48 4.43 -15.62 22.40
CA GLY A 48 3.16 -15.88 21.73
C GLY A 48 3.17 -15.79 20.21
N LEU A 49 2.00 -15.45 19.65
CA LEU A 49 1.79 -15.33 18.21
C LEU A 49 1.74 -13.87 17.74
N PRO A 50 2.25 -13.57 16.53
CA PRO A 50 2.09 -12.25 15.95
C PRO A 50 0.64 -12.00 15.48
N TYR A 51 0.13 -10.79 15.61
CA TYR A 51 -1.19 -10.38 15.14
C TYR A 51 -1.15 -9.05 14.42
N GLY A 52 -1.94 -8.95 13.35
CA GLY A 52 -1.84 -7.85 12.40
C GLY A 52 -0.51 -7.92 11.63
N MET A 53 -0.53 -7.54 10.37
CA MET A 53 0.70 -7.35 9.61
C MET A 53 0.56 -6.08 8.78
N SER A 54 1.53 -5.19 8.92
CA SER A 54 1.73 -4.09 7.98
C SER A 54 3.04 -4.29 7.25
N VAL A 55 3.08 -3.74 6.04
CA VAL A 55 4.22 -3.82 5.14
C VAL A 55 4.55 -2.42 4.68
N ASP A 56 5.85 -2.14 4.52
CA ASP A 56 6.33 -0.96 3.83
C ASP A 56 7.17 -1.43 2.63
N ASN A 57 6.73 -1.03 1.44
CA ASN A 57 7.31 -1.42 0.16
C ASN A 57 8.18 -0.33 -0.48
N GLY A 58 8.48 0.75 0.25
CA GLY A 58 9.14 1.96 -0.24
C GLY A 58 8.22 3.19 -0.25
N SER A 59 6.90 3.00 -0.14
CA SER A 59 5.90 4.08 -0.19
C SER A 59 5.26 4.38 1.17
N GLY A 60 5.76 3.78 2.25
CA GLY A 60 5.21 3.89 3.59
C GLY A 60 4.42 2.65 4.04
N TRP A 61 4.00 2.66 5.30
CA TRP A 61 3.31 1.53 5.93
C TRP A 61 1.85 1.42 5.48
N TYR A 62 1.43 0.21 5.11
CA TYR A 62 0.05 -0.14 4.83
C TYR A 62 -0.28 -1.55 5.32
N TYR A 63 -1.57 -1.86 5.44
CA TYR A 63 -2.06 -3.19 5.78
C TYR A 63 -2.47 -3.91 4.49
N PRO A 64 -1.64 -4.81 3.95
CA PRO A 64 -1.97 -5.50 2.72
C PRO A 64 -3.13 -6.47 2.91
N ASP A 65 -3.97 -6.59 1.88
CA ASP A 65 -5.01 -7.61 1.85
C ASP A 65 -4.39 -9.01 1.84
N GLY A 66 -5.03 -9.94 2.54
CA GLY A 66 -4.58 -11.31 2.59
C GLY A 66 -5.26 -12.17 3.63
N SER A 67 -4.63 -13.28 3.96
CA SER A 67 -5.08 -14.25 4.95
C SER A 67 -3.97 -14.60 5.92
N SER A 68 -4.34 -15.14 7.08
CA SER A 68 -3.38 -15.71 8.01
C SER A 68 -3.95 -16.91 8.74
N TYR A 69 -3.08 -17.83 9.13
CA TYR A 69 -3.40 -18.93 10.03
C TYR A 69 -2.24 -19.21 10.97
N ALA A 70 -2.53 -19.79 12.14
CA ALA A 70 -1.51 -20.19 13.11
C ALA A 70 -1.32 -21.71 13.06
N SER A 71 -0.09 -22.15 13.22
CA SER A 71 0.26 -23.56 13.43
C SER A 71 1.47 -23.65 14.35
N GLY A 72 1.29 -24.22 15.53
CA GLY A 72 2.30 -24.18 16.59
C GLY A 72 2.58 -22.75 17.06
N GLY A 73 3.86 -22.44 17.32
CA GLY A 73 4.33 -21.10 17.70
C GLY A 73 4.61 -20.16 16.52
N VAL A 74 4.03 -20.44 15.35
CA VAL A 74 4.27 -19.69 14.11
C VAL A 74 2.93 -19.26 13.52
N LYS A 75 2.89 -18.04 13.00
CA LYS A 75 1.79 -17.56 12.18
C LYS A 75 2.23 -17.34 10.75
N TYR A 76 1.43 -17.85 9.85
CA TYR A 76 1.64 -17.76 8.42
C TYR A 76 0.74 -16.67 7.88
N PHE A 77 1.31 -15.71 7.18
CA PHE A 77 0.61 -14.66 6.48
C PHE A 77 0.80 -14.86 4.98
N THR A 78 -0.28 -14.75 4.21
CA THR A 78 -0.23 -14.70 2.75
C THR A 78 -0.94 -13.44 2.32
N VAL A 79 -0.18 -12.47 1.82
CA VAL A 79 -0.68 -11.13 1.49
C VAL A 79 -0.29 -10.72 0.08
N SER A 80 -0.95 -9.67 -0.41
CA SER A 80 -0.67 -9.09 -1.72
C SER A 80 0.13 -7.80 -1.57
N ILE A 81 1.26 -7.70 -2.27
CA ILE A 81 2.08 -6.49 -2.34
C ILE A 81 2.26 -6.08 -3.82
N PRO A 82 2.53 -4.81 -4.13
CA PRO A 82 2.77 -4.38 -5.50
C PRO A 82 3.99 -5.07 -6.13
N ALA A 83 3.89 -5.44 -7.40
CA ALA A 83 4.94 -6.09 -8.16
C ALA A 83 6.12 -5.15 -8.46
N SER A 84 5.87 -3.84 -8.51
CA SER A 84 6.92 -2.82 -8.64
C SER A 84 7.75 -2.61 -7.37
N ALA A 85 7.35 -3.20 -6.23
CA ALA A 85 8.04 -3.03 -4.96
C ALA A 85 9.53 -3.43 -5.07
N THR A 86 10.41 -2.52 -4.64
CA THR A 86 11.88 -2.71 -4.63
C THR A 86 12.43 -2.86 -3.21
N ALA A 87 11.62 -2.56 -2.21
CA ALA A 87 11.95 -2.71 -0.81
C ALA A 87 10.82 -3.45 -0.09
N LEU A 88 11.15 -4.07 1.04
CA LEU A 88 10.21 -4.75 1.90
C LEU A 88 10.64 -4.55 3.36
N ALA A 89 9.78 -3.98 4.17
CA ALA A 89 9.86 -4.02 5.62
C ALA A 89 8.54 -4.55 6.15
N ILE A 90 8.61 -5.32 7.24
CA ILE A 90 7.43 -5.90 7.89
C ILE A 90 7.30 -5.39 9.31
N ASN A 91 6.06 -5.29 9.76
CA ASN A 91 5.73 -5.05 11.14
C ASN A 91 4.49 -5.87 11.50
N THR A 92 4.39 -6.23 12.77
CA THR A 92 3.18 -6.85 13.33
C THR A 92 2.50 -5.83 14.24
N GLY A 93 1.18 -5.93 14.40
CA GLY A 93 0.43 -5.07 15.31
C GLY A 93 0.78 -5.36 16.78
N PHE A 94 0.91 -6.65 17.12
CA PHE A 94 1.45 -7.11 18.41
C PHE A 94 1.97 -8.55 18.36
N CYS A 95 2.95 -8.87 19.19
CA CYS A 95 3.17 -10.23 19.70
C CYS A 95 2.26 -10.38 20.93
N GLU A 96 1.65 -11.56 21.16
CA GLU A 96 0.61 -11.84 22.18
C GLU A 96 0.58 -10.92 23.43
N ASN A 97 -0.63 -10.55 23.89
CA ASN A 97 -0.91 -9.79 25.13
C ASN A 97 -0.19 -8.44 25.33
N GLN A 98 0.65 -7.99 24.41
CA GLN A 98 1.24 -6.65 24.42
C GLN A 98 0.30 -5.69 23.67
N THR A 99 -0.61 -5.02 24.38
CA THR A 99 -1.56 -4.04 23.79
C THR A 99 -0.92 -2.70 23.43
N VAL A 100 0.35 -2.50 23.76
CA VAL A 100 1.10 -1.29 23.42
C VAL A 100 1.62 -1.44 22.00
N THR A 101 1.31 -0.49 21.12
CA THR A 101 1.93 -0.38 19.79
C THR A 101 3.36 0.14 19.96
N PRO A 102 4.39 -0.69 19.83
CA PRO A 102 5.77 -0.27 20.01
C PRO A 102 6.27 0.53 18.80
N TYR A 103 7.34 1.30 18.98
CA TYR A 103 8.03 1.94 17.87
C TYR A 103 8.67 0.88 16.97
N TRP A 104 8.60 1.05 15.66
CA TRP A 104 9.21 0.11 14.72
C TRP A 104 10.70 0.44 14.55
N GLU A 105 11.56 -0.57 14.75
CA GLU A 105 12.99 -0.50 14.44
C GLU A 105 13.46 -1.76 13.69
N GLY A 106 12.57 -2.33 12.88
CA GLY A 106 12.87 -3.52 12.09
C GLY A 106 13.85 -3.27 10.92
N TYR A 107 14.02 -4.31 10.12
CA TYR A 107 14.90 -4.28 8.95
C TYR A 107 14.12 -4.02 7.67
N ARG A 108 14.79 -3.35 6.71
CA ARG A 108 14.31 -3.19 5.34
C ARG A 108 15.17 -4.03 4.40
N TYR A 109 14.51 -4.79 3.54
CA TYR A 109 15.12 -5.73 2.62
C TYR A 109 14.93 -5.24 1.18
N SER A 110 15.99 -5.24 0.38
CA SER A 110 15.85 -5.04 -1.07
C SER A 110 15.22 -6.27 -1.70
N ILE A 111 14.20 -6.06 -2.53
CA ILE A 111 13.53 -7.11 -3.29
C ILE A 111 13.56 -6.79 -4.78
N THR A 112 13.56 -7.83 -5.61
CA THR A 112 13.54 -7.65 -7.07
C THR A 112 12.09 -7.46 -7.52
N PRO A 113 11.76 -6.39 -8.27
CA PRO A 113 10.44 -6.22 -8.87
C PRO A 113 10.06 -7.42 -9.75
N GLY A 114 8.77 -7.75 -9.77
CA GLY A 114 8.25 -8.87 -10.55
C GLY A 114 7.03 -9.50 -9.92
N THR A 115 6.48 -10.50 -10.60
CA THR A 115 5.23 -11.18 -10.22
C THR A 115 5.43 -12.50 -9.47
N SER A 116 6.68 -12.98 -9.35
CA SER A 116 7.01 -14.19 -8.59
C SER A 116 6.53 -14.08 -7.14
N THR A 117 6.17 -15.18 -6.53
CA THR A 117 5.84 -15.19 -5.10
C THR A 117 7.11 -14.98 -4.29
N ILE A 118 7.06 -14.08 -3.31
CA ILE A 118 8.12 -13.97 -2.30
C ILE A 118 7.72 -14.84 -1.13
N SER A 119 8.61 -15.73 -0.70
CA SER A 119 8.46 -16.48 0.54
C SER A 119 9.55 -16.10 1.54
N ALA A 120 9.18 -15.98 2.82
CA ALA A 120 10.11 -15.66 3.88
C ALA A 120 9.77 -16.34 5.19
N ASN A 121 10.79 -16.49 6.04
CA ASN A 121 10.63 -16.77 7.45
C ASN A 121 11.13 -15.56 8.23
N GLY A 122 10.53 -15.29 9.38
CA GLY A 122 10.92 -14.16 10.20
C GLY A 122 10.57 -14.32 11.67
N TYR A 123 11.11 -13.40 12.44
CA TYR A 123 10.95 -13.34 13.88
C TYR A 123 10.71 -11.89 14.30
N CYS A 124 9.73 -11.70 15.18
CA CYS A 124 9.42 -10.42 15.79
C CYS A 124 9.68 -10.48 17.30
N ASN A 125 10.20 -9.39 17.86
CA ASN A 125 10.41 -9.27 19.30
C ASN A 125 10.03 -7.87 19.77
N ASP A 126 9.39 -7.81 20.94
CA ASP A 126 9.15 -6.58 21.67
C ASP A 126 10.23 -6.43 22.73
N MET A 127 11.02 -5.35 22.62
CA MET A 127 12.11 -5.07 23.54
C MET A 127 11.86 -3.76 24.25
N TYR A 128 12.08 -3.77 25.57
CA TYR A 128 12.13 -2.54 26.35
C TYR A 128 13.53 -1.93 26.26
N VAL A 129 13.62 -0.71 25.76
CA VAL A 129 14.88 0.06 25.72
C VAL A 129 14.92 0.98 26.94
N TYR A 130 15.93 0.87 27.81
CA TYR A 130 16.05 1.74 29.00
C TYR A 130 17.17 2.79 28.86
N PRO A 131 16.90 4.08 29.16
CA PRO A 131 15.58 4.68 29.35
C PRO A 131 14.87 4.87 28.00
N GLY A 132 13.60 4.49 27.87
CA GLY A 132 12.93 4.56 26.56
C GLY A 132 11.62 3.78 26.44
N PRO A 133 11.02 3.79 25.23
CA PRO A 133 9.77 3.10 24.94
C PRO A 133 10.00 1.61 24.63
N PHE A 134 8.90 0.86 24.47
CA PHE A 134 8.94 -0.45 23.82
C PHE A 134 9.18 -0.28 22.32
N VAL A 135 10.06 -1.12 21.78
CA VAL A 135 10.44 -1.15 20.37
C VAL A 135 10.18 -2.55 19.83
N ARG A 136 9.63 -2.62 18.60
CA ARG A 136 9.46 -3.88 17.88
C ARG A 136 10.49 -4.03 16.79
N TYR A 137 11.20 -5.15 16.90
CA TYR A 137 12.16 -5.61 15.91
C TYR A 137 11.56 -6.82 15.19
N CYS A 138 11.16 -6.63 13.94
CA CYS A 138 10.84 -7.73 13.04
C CYS A 138 11.98 -7.90 12.03
N SER A 139 12.44 -9.14 11.88
CA SER A 139 13.50 -9.51 10.95
C SER A 139 13.07 -10.74 10.14
N LEU A 140 13.42 -10.74 8.86
CA LEU A 140 13.35 -11.87 7.95
C LEU A 140 14.71 -12.54 7.86
N SER A 141 14.75 -13.87 7.96
CA SER A 141 15.97 -14.67 7.89
C SER A 141 16.37 -15.05 6.47
N SER A 142 15.40 -15.15 5.55
CA SER A 142 15.65 -15.43 4.14
C SER A 142 14.48 -14.97 3.26
N LEU A 143 14.78 -14.57 2.03
CA LEU A 143 13.81 -14.25 0.98
C LEU A 143 14.02 -15.20 -0.21
N THR A 144 13.00 -15.94 -0.60
CA THR A 144 13.03 -16.84 -1.77
C THR A 144 11.96 -16.46 -2.77
N TYR A 145 12.20 -16.77 -4.05
CA TYR A 145 11.33 -16.42 -5.16
C TYR A 145 10.88 -17.69 -5.90
N SER A 146 9.59 -17.81 -6.19
CA SER A 146 8.99 -18.93 -6.96
C SER A 146 7.98 -18.46 -7.98
#